data_AF-A0A833DYY0-F1
#
_entry.id   AF-A0A833DYY0-F1
#
_cell.length_a   1.000
_cell.length_b   1.000
_cell.length_c   1.000
_cell.angle_alpha   90.00
_cell.angle_beta   90.00
_cell.angle_gamma   90.00
#
_symmetry.space_group_name_H-M   'P 1'
#
loop_
_entity.id
_entity.type
_entity.pdbx_description
1 polymer ?
#
loop_
_entity_poly.entity_id
_entity_poly.type
_entity_poly.pdbx_seq_one_letter_code
_entity_poly.pdbx_strand_id
1 'polypeptide(L)' 'VVVSASPFYHENKLIFSERLFKAILHELGHAFGLNHCSKNCVMNPPSTIKEWDSRIPGFCSKCFLELKRNVEWKG' A
#
# COMPACT_ATOMS: atom_id res chain seq x y z
N VAL A 1 -1.03 -0.61 13.35
CA VAL A 1 -0.49 0.28 12.30
C VAL A 1 -1.39 1.49 12.18
N VAL A 2 -0.86 2.67 11.85
CA VAL A 2 -1.60 3.96 11.82
C VAL A 2 -1.29 4.66 10.49
N VAL A 3 -2.31 5.26 9.86
CA VAL A 3 -2.17 6.06 8.63
C VAL A 3 -2.64 7.48 8.90
N SER A 4 -1.81 8.48 8.58
CA SER A 4 -2.24 9.88 8.54
C SER A 4 -2.91 10.17 7.20
N ALA A 5 -4.12 10.73 7.22
CA ALA A 5 -4.87 11.04 5.99
C ALA A 5 -4.42 12.37 5.34
N SER A 6 -3.86 13.29 6.11
CA SER A 6 -3.53 14.65 5.65
C SER A 6 -2.60 14.68 4.41
N PRO A 7 -1.55 13.85 4.29
CA PRO A 7 -0.68 13.85 3.11
C PRO A 7 -1.38 13.39 1.82
N PHE A 8 -2.51 12.69 1.93
CA PHE A 8 -3.22 12.09 0.81
C PHE A 8 -4.40 12.93 0.32
N TYR A 9 -4.76 14.01 1.03
CA TYR A 9 -5.92 14.84 0.72
C TYR A 9 -5.94 15.31 -0.74
N HIS A 10 -7.14 15.29 -1.33
CA HIS A 10 -7.43 15.82 -2.64
C HIS A 10 -8.90 16.27 -2.69
N GLU A 11 -9.20 17.35 -3.41
CA GLU A 11 -10.56 17.87 -3.57
C GLU A 11 -11.50 16.85 -4.24
N ASN A 12 -10.97 16.14 -5.25
CA ASN A 12 -11.65 15.00 -5.86
C ASN A 12 -11.64 13.80 -4.90
N LYS A 13 -12.82 13.45 -4.37
CA LYS A 13 -13.04 12.35 -3.42
C LYS A 13 -12.57 10.99 -3.94
N LEU A 14 -12.62 10.73 -5.25
CA LEU A 14 -12.16 9.47 -5.82
C LEU A 14 -10.64 9.35 -5.71
N ILE A 15 -9.92 10.42 -6.06
CA ILE A 15 -8.45 10.47 -5.93
C ILE A 15 -8.05 10.35 -4.46
N PHE A 16 -8.72 11.08 -3.56
CA PHE A 16 -8.44 11.00 -2.13
C PHE A 16 -8.66 9.58 -1.57
N SER A 17 -9.79 8.96 -1.91
CA SER A 17 -10.10 7.59 -1.48
C SER A 17 -9.08 6.58 -2.00
N GLU A 18 -8.65 6.68 -3.26
CA GLU A 18 -7.64 5.79 -3.82
C GLU A 18 -6.28 5.94 -3.14
N ARG A 19 -5.83 7.18 -2.91
CA ARG A 19 -4.56 7.46 -2.22
C ARG A 19 -4.56 6.91 -0.79
N LEU A 20 -5.66 7.10 -0.06
CA LEU A 20 -5.80 6.62 1.31
C LEU A 20 -5.89 5.08 1.34
N PHE A 21 -6.61 4.48 0.40
CA PHE A 21 -6.69 3.02 0.27
C PHE A 21 -5.31 2.39 0.02
N LYS A 22 -4.53 2.95 -0.90
CA LYS A 22 -3.14 2.52 -1.14
C LYS A 22 -2.29 2.60 0.14
N ALA A 23 -2.48 3.63 0.96
CA ALA A 23 -1.68 3.85 2.17
C ALA A 23 -2.05 2.86 3.27
N ILE A 24 -3.35 2.59 3.42
CA ILE A 24 -3.85 1.54 4.31
C ILE A 24 -3.31 0.18 3.89
N LEU A 25 -3.29 -0.15 2.60
CA LEU A 25 -2.70 -1.41 2.13
C LEU A 25 -1.18 -1.50 2.40
N HIS A 26 -0.44 -0.40 2.24
CA HIS A 26 0.99 -0.34 2.55
C HIS A 26 1.25 -0.67 4.03
N GLU A 27 0.56 0.02 4.93
CA GLU A 27 0.68 -0.20 6.37
C GLU A 27 0.17 -1.57 6.81
N LEU A 28 -0.90 -2.09 6.21
CA LEU A 28 -1.35 -3.47 6.44
C LEU A 28 -0.28 -4.48 5.99
N GLY A 29 0.36 -4.24 4.84
CA GLY A 29 1.49 -5.05 4.39
C GLY A 29 2.59 -5.13 5.44
N HIS A 30 2.97 -4.01 6.04
CA HIS A 30 3.92 -3.98 7.16
C HIS A 30 3.39 -4.71 8.40
N ALA A 31 2.11 -4.58 8.75
CA ALA A 31 1.48 -5.32 9.85
C ALA A 31 1.63 -6.85 9.70
N PHE A 32 1.57 -7.32 8.45
CA PHE A 32 1.71 -8.73 8.10
C PHE A 32 3.13 -9.10 7.64
N GLY A 33 4.14 -8.30 7.99
CA GLY A 33 5.56 -8.65 7.83
C GLY A 33 6.16 -8.43 6.45
N LEU A 34 5.49 -7.70 5.56
CA LEU A 34 6.09 -7.31 4.27
C LEU A 34 7.11 -6.19 4.46
N ASN A 35 8.22 -6.29 3.74
CA ASN A 35 9.20 -5.21 3.58
C ASN A 35 8.88 -4.33 2.36
N HIS A 36 9.59 -3.19 2.25
CA HIS A 36 9.50 -2.34 1.07
C HIS A 36 9.82 -3.11 -0.23
N CYS A 37 9.17 -2.69 -1.31
CA CYS A 37 9.30 -3.23 -2.65
C CYS A 37 9.86 -2.17 -3.61
N SER A 38 10.37 -2.58 -4.77
CA SER A 38 10.81 -1.67 -5.85
C SER A 38 9.97 -1.77 -7.13
N LYS A 39 8.95 -2.63 -7.14
CA LYS A 39 8.07 -2.84 -8.30
C LYS A 39 6.87 -1.87 -8.28
N ASN A 40 6.01 -1.95 -9.28
CA ASN A 40 4.68 -1.31 -9.23
C ASN A 40 3.81 -2.03 -8.18
N CYS A 41 3.83 -1.53 -6.96
CA CYS A 41 3.26 -2.16 -5.76
C CYS A 41 3.00 -1.08 -4.71
N VAL A 42 1.95 -1.22 -3.91
CA VAL A 42 1.71 -0.35 -2.74
C VAL A 42 2.85 -0.41 -1.71
N MET A 43 3.61 -1.50 -1.65
CA MET A 43 4.80 -1.63 -0.78
C MET A 43 6.02 -0.86 -1.30
N ASN A 44 5.96 -0.20 -2.46
CA ASN A 44 7.04 0.65 -2.96
C ASN A 44 6.83 2.10 -2.51
N PRO A 45 7.61 2.62 -1.55
CA PRO A 45 7.43 3.97 -1.03
C PRO A 45 7.59 5.01 -2.15
N PRO A 46 6.60 5.89 -2.36
CA PRO A 46 6.73 6.95 -3.35
C PRO A 46 7.62 8.08 -2.84
N SER A 47 8.38 8.71 -3.72
CA SER A 47 9.07 9.98 -3.42
C SER A 47 8.16 11.20 -3.59
N THR A 48 7.06 11.06 -4.34
CA THR A 48 6.10 12.14 -4.62
C THR A 48 4.67 11.63 -4.69
N ILE A 49 3.68 12.51 -4.48
CA ILE A 49 2.27 12.12 -4.61
C ILE A 49 1.90 11.71 -6.05
N LYS A 50 2.56 12.30 -7.06
CA LYS A 50 2.38 11.93 -8.47
C LYS A 50 2.85 10.49 -8.73
N GLU A 51 3.96 10.09 -8.13
CA GLU A 51 4.43 8.71 -8.18
C GLU A 51 3.40 7.78 -7.53
N TRP A 52 2.89 8.15 -6.35
CA TRP A 52 1.85 7.40 -5.65
C TRP A 52 0.57 7.20 -6.48
N ASP A 53 0.13 8.25 -7.16
CA ASP A 53 -1.04 8.22 -8.05
C ASP A 53 -0.82 7.24 -9.21
N SER A 54 0.40 7.16 -9.75
CA SER A 54 0.74 6.25 -10.85
C SER A 54 0.86 4.77 -10.44
N ARG A 55 0.94 4.46 -9.14
CA ARG A 55 1.02 3.07 -8.66
C ARG A 55 -0.34 2.38 -8.76
N ILE A 56 -0.33 1.06 -8.97
CA ILE A 56 -1.56 0.27 -8.84
C ILE A 56 -2.06 0.29 -7.38
N PRO A 57 -3.39 0.25 -7.14
CA PRO A 57 -3.95 0.14 -5.80
C PRO A 57 -3.90 -1.30 -5.27
N GLY A 58 -2.72 -1.92 -5.30
CA GLY A 58 -2.55 -3.30 -4.86
C GLY A 58 -1.12 -3.79 -4.73
N PHE A 59 -0.98 -5.02 -4.25
CA PHE A 59 0.29 -5.71 -4.13
C PHE A 59 0.72 -6.31 -5.48
N CYS A 60 2.01 -6.23 -5.80
CA CYS A 60 2.55 -7.03 -6.90
C CYS A 60 2.50 -8.53 -6.56
N SER A 61 2.63 -9.40 -7.56
CA SER A 61 2.56 -10.87 -7.37
C SER A 61 3.48 -11.41 -6.28
N LYS A 62 4.71 -10.88 -6.17
CA LYS A 62 5.66 -11.26 -5.11
C LYS A 62 5.12 -10.92 -3.72
N CYS A 63 4.74 -9.66 -3.49
CA CYS A 63 4.24 -9.21 -2.20
C CYS A 63 2.92 -9.90 -1.82
N PHE A 64 2.05 -10.17 -2.80
CA PHE A 64 0.80 -10.88 -2.55
C PHE A 64 1.02 -12.33 -2.10
N LEU A 65 1.96 -13.05 -2.75
CA LEU A 65 2.32 -14.41 -2.35
C LEU A 65 2.96 -14.46 -0.96
N GLU A 66 3.82 -13.49 -0.64
CA GLU A 66 4.44 -13.36 0.68
C GLU A 66 3.38 -13.03 1.75
N LEU A 67 2.48 -12.10 1.46
CA LEU A 67 1.37 -11.74 2.34
C LEU A 67 0.54 -12.98 2.66
N LYS A 68 0.14 -13.74 1.63
CA LYS A 68 -0.63 -14.98 1.80
C LYS A 68 0.07 -15.98 2.73
N ARG A 69 1.38 -16.17 2.58
CA ARG A 69 2.15 -17.06 3.47
C ARG A 69 2.18 -16.56 4.91
N ASN A 70 2.22 -15.24 5.11
CA ASN A 70 2.31 -14.64 6.44
C ASN A 70 0.95 -14.63 7.17
N VAL A 71 -0.17 -14.60 6.45
CA VAL A 71 -1.52 -14.71 7.05
C VAL A 71 -2.03 -16.14 7.18
N GLU A 72 -1.43 -17.10 6.48
CA GLU A 72 -1.74 -18.52 6.68
C GLU A 72 -1.35 -18.95 8.10
N TRP A 73 -2.34 -19.01 8.99
CA TRP A 73 -2.21 -19.48 10.36
C TRP A 73 -1.68 -20.92 10.37
N LYS A 74 -0.42 -21.09 10.77
CA LYS A 74 0.10 -22.40 11.16
C LYS A 74 -0.37 -22.67 12.57
N GLY A 75 -1.51 -23.37 12.69
CA GLY A 75 -1.93 -23.99 13.94
C GLY A 75 -0.93 -25.04 14.39
#